data_AF-A0A0G4F9L0-F1
#
_entry.id   AF-A0A0G4F9L0-F1
#
_cell.length_a   1.000
_cell.length_b   1.000
_cell.length_c   1.000
_cell.angle_alpha   90.00
_cell.angle_beta   90.00
_cell.angle_gamma   90.00
#
_symmetry.space_group_name_H-M   'P 1'
#
loop_
_entity.id
_entity.type
_entity.pdbx_description
1 polymer ?
#
loop_
_entity_poly.entity_id
_entity_poly.type
_entity_poly.pdbx_seq_one_letter_code
_entity_poly.pdbx_strand_id
1 'polypeptide(L)'
;MSLGRAAATVGGGAVMVAGGFYLGYASLLRKSNKESPPTEKERRDTFDKLATVYDNVVYVDEAFNGVQGWRRRLIQKARGDVLEVAIGTGRNFDYYLLPKVKSITGTDFSRPMLKVAEQKKAKIDPIPLRLVVSNCLKMTEFPDETFDSVVDTFGICSYEKPVESLREMGRVLKKDGELLLLEHGQAVVPAITNYLNKKTIKHAKKFGCFYDRDILSLVDEAGFDVKEVRRRHFGTTYMITAVKPRGGLRGSRRVSSQLTEN
;
A
#
# COMPACT_ATOMS: atom_id res chain seq x y z
N MET A 1 -0.95 -33.46 -74.30
CA MET A 1 -1.72 -34.35 -73.40
C MET A 1 -0.70 -35.24 -72.70
N SER A 2 -0.62 -35.48 -71.39
CA SER A 2 -1.15 -34.89 -70.17
C SER A 2 -0.54 -35.75 -69.04
N LEU A 3 0.05 -35.11 -68.04
CA LEU A 3 0.23 -35.56 -66.64
C LEU A 3 0.78 -36.96 -66.31
N GLY A 4 1.88 -36.96 -65.55
CA GLY A 4 2.31 -38.05 -64.67
C GLY A 4 3.14 -37.50 -63.50
N ARG A 5 2.51 -36.80 -62.55
CA ARG A 5 3.09 -36.43 -61.25
C ARG A 5 2.60 -37.43 -60.19
N ALA A 6 3.50 -38.22 -59.62
CA ALA A 6 3.27 -38.87 -58.32
C ALA A 6 3.83 -37.95 -57.23
N ALA A 7 2.93 -37.32 -56.49
CA ALA A 7 3.23 -36.59 -55.26
C ALA A 7 3.18 -37.59 -54.09
N ALA A 8 4.28 -37.71 -53.34
CA ALA A 8 4.28 -38.37 -52.05
C ALA A 8 3.95 -37.34 -50.97
N THR A 9 2.81 -37.54 -50.32
CA THR A 9 2.25 -36.74 -49.24
C THR A 9 2.79 -37.24 -47.90
N VAL A 10 3.57 -36.43 -47.19
CA VAL A 10 3.85 -36.54 -45.73
C VAL A 10 4.13 -35.10 -45.26
N GLY A 11 3.57 -34.51 -44.21
CA GLY A 11 2.54 -34.90 -43.26
C GLY A 11 2.10 -33.64 -42.52
N GLY A 12 0.85 -33.23 -42.68
CA GLY A 12 0.26 -32.06 -42.02
C GLY A 12 -0.23 -32.34 -40.60
N GLY A 13 0.60 -32.99 -39.76
CA GLY A 13 0.18 -33.50 -38.46
C GLY A 13 0.56 -32.65 -37.23
N ALA A 14 1.53 -31.74 -37.33
CA ALA A 14 2.13 -31.14 -36.13
C ALA A 14 1.59 -29.76 -35.72
N VAL A 15 0.79 -29.08 -36.56
CA VAL A 15 0.42 -27.66 -36.31
C VAL A 15 -0.92 -27.49 -35.57
N MET A 16 -1.83 -28.47 -35.59
CA MET A 16 -3.15 -28.31 -34.96
C MET A 16 -3.20 -28.61 -33.44
N VAL A 17 -2.22 -29.31 -32.87
CA VAL A 17 -2.23 -29.64 -31.43
C VAL A 17 -1.75 -28.45 -30.57
N ALA A 18 -0.81 -27.64 -31.07
CA ALA A 18 -0.29 -26.48 -30.35
C ALA A 18 -1.33 -25.34 -30.21
N GLY A 19 -2.16 -25.12 -31.23
CA GLY A 19 -3.21 -24.08 -31.21
C GLY A 19 -4.35 -24.40 -30.22
N GLY A 20 -4.76 -25.66 -30.14
CA GLY A 20 -5.78 -26.12 -29.19
C GLY A 20 -5.31 -26.06 -27.74
N PHE A 21 -4.05 -26.40 -27.48
CA PHE A 21 -3.44 -26.25 -26.15
C PHE A 21 -3.25 -24.77 -25.78
N TYR A 22 -2.83 -23.91 -26.71
CA TYR A 22 -2.65 -22.48 -26.42
C TYR A 22 -3.98 -21.75 -26.21
N LEU A 23 -5.02 -22.07 -26.99
CA LEU A 23 -6.37 -21.51 -26.81
C LEU A 23 -7.08 -22.13 -25.60
N GLY A 24 -6.87 -23.41 -25.31
CA GLY A 24 -7.32 -24.07 -24.09
C GLY A 24 -6.64 -23.52 -22.84
N TYR A 25 -5.33 -23.28 -22.91
CA TYR A 25 -4.52 -22.65 -21.86
C TYR A 25 -4.88 -21.17 -21.67
N ALA A 26 -5.05 -20.41 -22.75
CA ALA A 26 -5.55 -19.03 -22.71
C ALA A 26 -6.99 -18.96 -22.22
N SER A 27 -7.84 -19.94 -22.54
CA SER A 27 -9.19 -20.09 -22.00
C SER A 27 -9.17 -20.47 -20.51
N LEU A 28 -8.22 -21.29 -20.06
CA LEU A 28 -8.02 -21.65 -18.66
C LEU A 28 -7.44 -20.47 -17.85
N LEU A 29 -6.58 -19.65 -18.46
CA LEU A 29 -6.13 -18.36 -17.92
C LEU A 29 -7.24 -17.29 -17.94
N ARG A 30 -8.17 -17.37 -18.90
CA ARG A 30 -9.35 -16.49 -19.00
C ARG A 30 -10.52 -16.94 -18.11
N LYS A 31 -10.54 -18.22 -17.69
CA LYS A 31 -11.46 -18.82 -16.70
C LYS A 31 -10.84 -18.93 -15.30
N SER A 32 -9.88 -18.09 -14.94
CA SER A 32 -9.74 -17.76 -13.52
C SER A 32 -11.02 -17.04 -13.13
N ASN A 33 -11.85 -17.65 -12.30
CA ASN A 33 -13.05 -17.05 -11.73
C ASN A 33 -12.68 -15.62 -11.27
N LYS A 34 -13.05 -14.58 -12.04
CA LYS A 34 -12.67 -13.18 -11.76
C LYS A 34 -13.57 -12.72 -10.62
N GLU A 35 -13.30 -13.23 -9.44
CA GLU A 35 -13.81 -12.68 -8.21
C GLU A 35 -13.42 -11.20 -8.17
N SER A 36 -14.40 -10.33 -7.99
CA SER A 36 -14.14 -8.91 -7.81
C SER A 36 -13.46 -8.67 -6.46
N PRO A 37 -12.60 -7.65 -6.35
CA PRO A 37 -12.13 -7.18 -5.05
C PRO A 37 -13.31 -6.74 -4.17
N PRO A 38 -13.15 -6.72 -2.83
CA PRO A 38 -14.16 -6.17 -1.95
C PRO A 38 -14.35 -4.68 -2.22
N THR A 39 -15.59 -4.21 -2.17
CA THR A 39 -15.93 -2.78 -2.23
C THR A 39 -15.39 -2.02 -1.01
N GLU A 40 -15.31 -0.69 -1.10
CA GLU A 40 -14.95 0.16 0.05
C GLU A 40 -15.86 -0.10 1.26
N LYS A 41 -17.16 -0.28 1.04
CA LYS A 41 -18.12 -0.61 2.10
C LYS A 41 -17.78 -1.95 2.76
N GLU A 42 -17.54 -3.01 1.99
CA GLU A 42 -17.22 -4.33 2.54
C GLU A 42 -15.89 -4.32 3.32
N ARG A 43 -14.90 -3.54 2.84
CA ARG A 43 -13.65 -3.34 3.58
C ARG A 43 -13.88 -2.59 4.89
N ARG A 44 -14.63 -1.50 4.89
CA ARG A 44 -14.99 -0.77 6.12
C ARG A 44 -15.71 -1.70 7.10
N ASP A 45 -16.70 -2.46 6.64
CA ASP A 45 -17.43 -3.42 7.47
C ASP A 45 -16.49 -4.50 8.06
N THR A 46 -15.41 -4.87 7.35
CA THR A 46 -14.38 -5.79 7.85
C THR A 46 -13.56 -5.15 8.96
N PHE A 47 -13.06 -3.92 8.79
CA PHE A 47 -12.30 -3.21 9.82
C PHE A 47 -13.17 -2.87 11.04
N ASP A 48 -14.43 -2.49 10.84
CA ASP A 48 -15.39 -2.23 11.92
C ASP A 48 -15.53 -3.45 12.85
N LYS A 49 -15.63 -4.65 12.28
CA LYS A 49 -15.71 -5.91 13.03
C LYS A 49 -14.40 -6.28 13.72
N LEU A 50 -13.27 -5.96 13.09
CA LEU A 50 -11.95 -6.30 13.63
C LEU A 50 -11.47 -5.32 14.70
N ALA A 51 -12.01 -4.10 14.79
CA ALA A 51 -11.43 -3.01 15.58
C ALA A 51 -10.99 -3.39 17.00
N THR A 52 -11.81 -4.13 17.76
CA THR A 52 -11.51 -4.49 19.16
C THR A 52 -10.46 -5.60 19.30
N VAL A 53 -10.29 -6.44 18.27
CA VAL A 53 -9.35 -7.57 18.27
C VAL A 53 -8.15 -7.33 17.35
N TYR A 54 -8.16 -6.24 16.58
CA TYR A 54 -7.19 -5.95 15.52
C TYR A 54 -5.77 -5.98 16.04
N ASP A 55 -5.54 -5.35 17.20
CA ASP A 55 -4.23 -5.32 17.83
C ASP A 55 -3.71 -6.71 18.15
N ASN A 56 -4.54 -7.60 18.69
CA ASN A 56 -4.12 -8.95 19.05
C ASN A 56 -3.84 -9.81 17.82
N VAL A 57 -4.67 -9.67 16.78
CA VAL A 57 -4.49 -10.38 15.50
C VAL A 57 -3.19 -9.99 14.82
N VAL A 58 -2.85 -8.70 14.85
CA VAL A 58 -1.71 -8.15 14.11
C VAL A 58 -0.41 -8.15 14.94
N TYR A 59 -0.50 -8.03 16.28
CA TYR A 59 0.67 -7.85 17.14
C TYR A 59 1.66 -9.00 17.06
N VAL A 60 1.19 -10.25 17.12
CA VAL A 60 2.08 -11.42 17.12
C VAL A 60 2.88 -11.50 15.82
N ASP A 61 2.20 -11.31 14.68
CA ASP A 61 2.85 -11.31 13.37
C ASP A 61 3.83 -10.15 13.21
N GLU A 62 3.43 -8.93 13.58
CA GLU A 62 4.30 -7.75 13.49
C GLU A 62 5.53 -7.84 14.42
N ALA A 63 5.36 -8.39 15.62
CA ALA A 63 6.44 -8.54 16.58
C ALA A 63 7.46 -9.58 16.10
N PHE A 64 6.99 -10.74 15.63
CA PHE A 64 7.85 -11.80 15.12
C PHE A 64 8.62 -11.39 13.86
N ASN A 65 7.98 -10.62 12.97
CA ASN A 65 8.61 -10.12 11.74
C ASN A 65 9.39 -8.80 11.94
N GLY A 66 9.48 -8.26 13.16
CA GLY A 66 10.23 -7.03 13.44
C GLY A 66 9.64 -5.76 12.81
N VAL A 67 8.36 -5.77 12.45
CA VAL A 67 7.62 -4.62 11.90
C VAL A 67 7.52 -3.49 12.92
N GLN A 68 7.45 -3.80 14.22
CA GLN A 68 7.45 -2.80 15.28
C GLN A 68 8.71 -1.90 15.25
N GLY A 69 9.87 -2.48 14.96
CA GLY A 69 11.11 -1.70 14.79
C GLY A 69 11.05 -0.76 13.59
N TRP A 70 10.38 -1.18 12.51
CA TRP A 70 10.17 -0.38 11.30
C TRP A 70 9.15 0.74 11.53
N ARG A 71 8.04 0.46 12.22
CA ARG A 71 7.11 1.49 12.70
C ARG A 71 7.85 2.54 13.51
N ARG A 72 8.60 2.13 14.53
CA ARG A 72 9.41 3.05 15.34
C ARG A 72 10.35 3.90 14.49
N ARG A 73 11.12 3.27 13.59
CA ARG A 73 12.09 3.97 12.74
C ARG A 73 11.43 4.98 11.79
N LEU A 74 10.27 4.65 11.23
CA LEU A 74 9.54 5.56 10.34
C LEU A 74 8.90 6.71 11.14
N ILE A 75 8.13 6.39 12.18
CA ILE A 75 7.31 7.35 12.92
C ILE A 75 8.17 8.39 13.65
N GLN A 76 9.37 8.00 14.12
CA GLN A 76 10.32 8.94 14.69
C GLN A 76 10.85 9.99 13.69
N LYS A 77 10.60 9.83 12.38
CA LYS A 77 10.88 10.86 11.38
C LYS A 77 9.84 11.98 11.36
N ALA A 78 8.59 11.70 11.76
CA ALA A 78 7.49 12.66 11.76
C ALA A 78 7.82 13.90 12.63
N ARG A 79 7.33 15.05 12.20
CA ARG A 79 7.55 16.36 12.85
C ARG A 79 6.38 17.32 12.62
N GLY A 80 6.33 18.36 13.44
CA GLY A 80 5.39 19.48 13.29
C GLY A 80 3.94 19.05 13.51
N ASP A 81 3.03 19.62 12.73
CA ASP A 81 1.64 19.20 12.71
C ASP A 81 1.52 17.96 11.80
N VAL A 82 1.20 16.80 12.39
CA VAL A 82 1.20 15.49 11.73
C VAL A 82 -0.23 15.07 11.37
N LEU A 83 -0.42 14.59 10.15
CA LEU A 83 -1.61 13.83 9.76
C LEU A 83 -1.23 12.35 9.64
N GLU A 84 -1.91 11.47 10.36
CA GLU A 84 -1.83 10.03 10.16
C GLU A 84 -3.12 9.54 9.49
N VAL A 85 -3.01 9.09 8.24
CA VAL A 85 -4.12 8.56 7.44
C VAL A 85 -4.22 7.06 7.68
N ALA A 86 -5.46 6.57 7.83
CA ALA A 86 -5.73 5.21 8.28
C ALA A 86 -5.04 4.88 9.61
N ILE A 87 -5.20 5.78 10.60
CA ILE A 87 -4.60 5.65 11.93
C ILE A 87 -5.05 4.38 12.67
N GLY A 88 -6.18 3.79 12.26
CA GLY A 88 -6.70 2.55 12.80
C GLY A 88 -6.90 2.65 14.31
N THR A 89 -6.32 1.69 15.03
CA THR A 89 -6.38 1.58 16.49
C THR A 89 -5.28 2.39 17.22
N GLY A 90 -4.54 3.26 16.52
CA GLY A 90 -3.47 4.08 17.11
C GLY A 90 -2.18 3.31 17.39
N ARG A 91 -1.79 2.37 16.54
CA ARG A 91 -0.62 1.48 16.77
C ARG A 91 0.73 2.21 16.76
N ASN A 92 0.79 3.42 16.21
CA ASN A 92 2.02 4.20 16.12
C ASN A 92 2.24 5.16 17.30
N PHE A 93 1.29 5.24 18.23
CA PHE A 93 1.29 6.21 19.33
C PHE A 93 2.59 6.22 20.14
N ASP A 94 3.10 5.05 20.52
CA ASP A 94 4.32 4.93 21.35
C ASP A 94 5.61 5.42 20.63
N TYR A 95 5.53 5.77 19.35
CA TYR A 95 6.70 6.11 18.53
C TYR A 95 6.79 7.59 18.14
N TYR A 96 5.74 8.37 18.38
CA TYR A 96 5.80 9.82 18.20
C TYR A 96 6.63 10.46 19.30
N LEU A 97 7.48 11.42 18.93
CA LEU A 97 8.45 12.02 19.84
C LEU A 97 8.21 13.51 20.05
N LEU A 98 8.14 13.93 21.31
CA LEU A 98 8.30 15.33 21.70
C LEU A 98 9.78 15.74 21.73
N PRO A 99 10.10 17.02 21.50
CA PRO A 99 9.21 18.10 21.05
C PRO A 99 9.03 18.12 19.51
N LYS A 100 9.50 17.08 18.80
CA LYS A 100 9.54 17.06 17.33
C LYS A 100 8.13 17.11 16.71
N VAL A 101 7.17 16.41 17.31
CA VAL A 101 5.76 16.42 16.93
C VAL A 101 5.01 17.44 17.78
N LYS A 102 4.29 18.36 17.13
CA LYS A 102 3.53 19.44 17.77
C LYS A 102 2.06 19.05 17.98
N SER A 103 1.47 18.35 17.03
CA SER A 103 0.10 17.84 17.11
C SER A 103 -0.07 16.63 16.19
N ILE A 104 -1.05 15.78 16.50
CA ILE A 104 -1.44 14.65 15.66
C ILE A 104 -2.91 14.79 15.32
N THR A 105 -3.21 14.78 14.02
CA THR A 105 -4.54 14.53 13.49
C THR A 105 -4.57 13.13 12.92
N GLY A 106 -5.40 12.25 13.48
CA GLY A 106 -5.60 10.89 12.99
C GLY A 106 -6.89 10.75 12.20
N THR A 107 -6.84 10.18 11.00
CA THR A 107 -8.03 9.89 10.21
C THR A 107 -8.21 8.41 9.96
N ASP A 108 -9.47 7.97 9.96
CA ASP A 108 -9.84 6.63 9.53
C ASP A 108 -11.28 6.64 9.01
N PHE A 109 -11.57 5.85 7.99
CA PHE A 109 -12.94 5.67 7.49
C PHE A 109 -13.82 4.81 8.43
N SER A 110 -13.21 4.13 9.41
CA SER A 110 -13.84 3.25 10.39
C SER A 110 -13.93 3.97 11.74
N ARG A 111 -15.17 4.30 12.13
CA ARG A 111 -15.42 4.89 13.45
C ARG A 111 -15.06 3.95 14.62
N PRO A 112 -15.34 2.63 14.56
CA PRO A 112 -14.89 1.69 15.58
C PRO A 112 -13.36 1.68 15.79
N MET A 113 -12.57 1.77 14.71
CA MET A 113 -11.11 1.88 14.81
C MET A 113 -10.69 3.11 15.61
N LEU A 114 -11.22 4.29 15.26
CA LEU A 114 -10.94 5.53 15.99
C LEU A 114 -11.35 5.47 17.46
N LYS A 115 -12.43 4.76 17.79
CA LYS A 115 -12.83 4.57 19.20
C LYS A 115 -11.77 3.82 20.00
N VAL A 116 -11.10 2.84 19.40
CA VAL A 116 -9.99 2.11 20.04
C VAL A 116 -8.74 3.00 20.12
N ALA A 117 -8.46 3.82 19.11
CA ALA A 117 -7.37 4.80 19.17
C ALA A 117 -7.60 5.80 20.31
N GLU A 118 -8.81 6.35 20.46
CA GLU A 118 -9.15 7.30 21.53
C GLU A 118 -8.89 6.72 22.93
N GLN A 119 -9.19 5.43 23.14
CA GLN A 119 -8.91 4.73 24.40
C GLN A 119 -7.41 4.66 24.74
N LYS A 120 -6.53 4.83 23.75
CA LYS A 120 -5.07 4.76 23.91
C LYS A 120 -4.39 6.12 23.89
N LYS A 121 -5.15 7.22 23.83
CA LYS A 121 -4.59 8.59 23.73
C LYS A 121 -3.57 8.95 24.80
N ALA A 122 -3.65 8.33 25.99
CA ALA A 122 -2.68 8.53 27.07
C ALA A 122 -1.23 8.18 26.65
N LYS A 123 -1.04 7.34 25.63
CA LYS A 123 0.28 6.97 25.09
C LYS A 123 1.03 8.09 24.39
N ILE A 124 0.32 9.11 23.93
CA ILE A 124 0.92 10.26 23.23
C ILE A 124 0.83 11.54 24.04
N ASP A 125 0.29 11.51 25.26
CA ASP A 125 0.28 12.67 26.15
C ASP A 125 1.72 13.18 26.40
N PRO A 126 2.00 14.51 26.34
CA PRO A 126 1.10 15.65 26.12
C PRO A 126 0.90 16.11 24.68
N ILE A 127 1.21 15.32 23.65
CA ILE A 127 0.96 15.68 22.25
C ILE A 127 -0.57 15.79 22.02
N PRO A 128 -1.09 16.94 21.55
CA PRO A 128 -2.50 17.10 21.21
C PRO A 128 -2.94 16.12 20.11
N LEU A 129 -4.05 15.42 20.35
CA LEU A 129 -4.66 14.48 19.42
C LEU A 129 -6.03 14.96 18.95
N ARG A 130 -6.26 14.90 17.65
CA ARG A 130 -7.60 15.04 17.03
C ARG A 130 -7.89 13.82 16.16
N LEU A 131 -8.96 13.09 16.45
CA LEU A 131 -9.42 11.97 15.63
C LEU A 131 -10.62 12.38 14.76
N VAL A 132 -10.59 12.04 13.47
CA VAL A 132 -11.61 12.43 12.50
C VAL A 132 -12.00 11.24 11.63
N VAL A 133 -13.30 10.94 11.56
CA VAL A 133 -13.80 10.00 10.55
C VAL A 133 -13.70 10.68 9.19
N SER A 134 -12.84 10.20 8.30
CA SER A 134 -12.61 10.80 6.98
C SER A 134 -12.21 9.72 5.97
N ASN A 135 -12.50 9.96 4.68
CA ASN A 135 -12.10 9.09 3.59
C ASN A 135 -10.82 9.65 2.95
N CYS A 136 -9.78 8.82 2.86
CA CYS A 136 -8.49 9.20 2.27
C CYS A 136 -8.56 9.71 0.81
N LEU A 137 -9.63 9.38 0.07
CA LEU A 137 -9.85 9.89 -1.29
C LEU A 137 -10.19 11.38 -1.33
N LYS A 138 -10.77 11.90 -0.25
CA LYS A 138 -11.20 13.29 -0.16
C LYS A 138 -11.35 13.71 1.30
N MET A 139 -10.38 14.45 1.79
CA MET A 139 -10.30 14.93 3.17
C MET A 139 -10.71 16.40 3.24
N THR A 140 -12.00 16.67 3.00
CA THR A 140 -12.57 18.04 2.95
C THR A 140 -12.43 18.82 4.25
N GLU A 141 -12.11 18.15 5.34
CA GLU A 141 -11.92 18.73 6.66
C GLU A 141 -10.61 19.50 6.80
N PHE A 142 -9.69 19.36 5.83
CA PHE A 142 -8.36 19.95 5.86
C PHE A 142 -8.10 20.85 4.66
N PRO A 143 -7.62 22.09 4.89
CA PRO A 143 -7.07 22.93 3.85
C PRO A 143 -5.84 22.33 3.18
N ASP A 144 -5.50 22.85 2.01
CA ASP A 144 -4.23 22.57 1.35
C ASP A 144 -3.06 22.96 2.25
N GLU A 145 -1.94 22.24 2.14
CA GLU A 145 -0.67 22.60 2.78
C GLU A 145 -0.75 22.82 4.30
N THR A 146 -1.52 21.98 4.98
CA THR A 146 -1.77 22.06 6.42
C THR A 146 -0.72 21.34 7.27
N PHE A 147 -0.23 20.17 6.83
CA PHE A 147 0.56 19.27 7.66
C PHE A 147 2.04 19.27 7.28
N ASP A 148 2.92 19.23 8.29
CA ASP A 148 4.38 19.12 8.10
C ASP A 148 4.80 17.69 7.80
N SER A 149 4.08 16.70 8.34
CA SER A 149 4.27 15.29 8.02
C SER A 149 2.92 14.63 7.73
N VAL A 150 2.86 13.82 6.68
CA VAL A 150 1.73 12.91 6.43
C VAL A 150 2.25 11.48 6.56
N VAL A 151 1.61 10.68 7.39
CA VAL A 151 1.97 9.31 7.73
C VAL A 151 0.88 8.36 7.23
N ASP A 152 1.29 7.23 6.66
CA ASP A 152 0.41 6.10 6.39
C ASP A 152 1.16 4.80 6.71
N THR A 153 0.54 3.91 7.47
CA THR A 153 1.15 2.61 7.81
C THR A 153 0.19 1.46 7.54
N PHE A 154 0.43 0.77 6.42
CA PHE A 154 -0.36 -0.34 5.88
C PHE A 154 -1.80 0.07 5.52
N GLY A 155 -2.01 1.34 5.17
CA GLY A 155 -3.29 1.85 4.67
C GLY A 155 -3.35 1.82 3.15
N ILE A 156 -2.28 2.20 2.44
CA ILE A 156 -2.27 2.29 0.96
C ILE A 156 -2.61 0.95 0.33
N CYS A 157 -2.20 -0.16 0.94
CA CYS A 157 -2.58 -1.49 0.47
C CYS A 157 -4.09 -1.73 0.37
N SER A 158 -4.91 -1.00 1.13
CA SER A 158 -6.36 -1.20 1.26
C SER A 158 -7.21 -0.19 0.47
N TYR A 159 -6.61 0.87 -0.06
CA TYR A 159 -7.36 1.95 -0.71
C TYR A 159 -7.94 1.54 -2.06
N GLU A 160 -9.16 1.98 -2.37
CA GLU A 160 -9.78 1.71 -3.68
C GLU A 160 -8.98 2.36 -4.81
N LYS A 161 -8.56 3.61 -4.59
CA LYS A 161 -7.82 4.40 -5.57
C LYS A 161 -6.56 4.99 -4.96
N PRO A 162 -5.50 4.18 -4.78
CA PRO A 162 -4.31 4.57 -4.03
C PRO A 162 -3.61 5.82 -4.58
N VAL A 163 -3.56 6.01 -5.90
CA VAL A 163 -2.96 7.21 -6.52
C VAL A 163 -3.76 8.47 -6.19
N GLU A 164 -5.10 8.40 -6.22
CA GLU A 164 -5.96 9.53 -5.84
C GLU A 164 -5.81 9.85 -4.35
N SER A 165 -5.77 8.83 -3.48
CA SER A 165 -5.51 9.01 -2.04
C SER A 165 -4.15 9.65 -1.77
N LEU A 166 -3.10 9.20 -2.45
CA LEU A 166 -1.75 9.78 -2.35
C LEU A 166 -1.74 11.24 -2.84
N ARG A 167 -2.46 11.57 -3.91
CA ARG A 167 -2.60 12.97 -4.37
C ARG A 167 -3.30 13.84 -3.33
N GLU A 168 -4.33 13.32 -2.66
CA GLU A 168 -5.03 14.02 -1.58
C GLU A 168 -4.14 14.22 -0.35
N MET A 169 -3.33 13.22 0.01
CA MET A 169 -2.24 13.38 1.01
C MET A 169 -1.25 14.46 0.58
N GLY A 170 -0.91 14.50 -0.72
CA GLY A 170 -0.08 15.54 -1.29
C GLY A 170 -0.71 16.93 -1.19
N ARG A 171 -2.01 17.06 -1.43
CA ARG A 171 -2.73 18.34 -1.30
C ARG A 171 -2.57 18.92 0.11
N VAL A 172 -2.82 18.12 1.14
CA VAL A 172 -2.79 18.57 2.55
C VAL A 172 -1.37 18.66 3.14
N LEU A 173 -0.37 18.05 2.51
CA LEU A 173 1.04 18.15 2.91
C LEU A 173 1.61 19.53 2.55
N LYS A 174 2.37 20.17 3.44
CA LYS A 174 3.12 21.40 3.14
C LYS A 174 4.18 21.18 2.04
N LYS A 175 4.59 22.26 1.36
CA LYS A 175 5.63 22.21 0.30
C LYS A 175 6.93 21.55 0.78
N ASP A 176 7.36 21.88 1.99
CA ASP A 176 8.57 21.33 2.62
C ASP A 176 8.26 20.16 3.57
N GLY A 177 7.04 19.61 3.49
CA GLY A 177 6.60 18.49 4.30
C GLY A 177 7.09 17.14 3.78
N GLU A 178 7.01 16.12 4.62
CA GLU A 178 7.37 14.74 4.28
C GLU A 178 6.16 13.80 4.31
N LEU A 179 6.07 12.96 3.28
CA LEU A 179 5.22 11.77 3.25
C LEU A 179 6.02 10.57 3.77
N LEU A 180 5.49 9.89 4.79
CA LEU A 180 6.12 8.78 5.49
C LEU A 180 5.23 7.54 5.36
N LEU A 181 5.70 6.54 4.61
CA LEU A 181 4.92 5.34 4.31
C LEU A 181 5.60 4.08 4.88
N LEU A 182 4.84 3.27 5.58
CA LEU A 182 5.20 1.88 5.89
C LEU A 182 4.16 0.97 5.24
N GLU A 183 4.50 0.33 4.14
CA GLU A 183 3.53 -0.41 3.33
C GLU A 183 3.98 -1.83 3.09
N HIS A 184 3.06 -2.62 2.57
CA HIS A 184 3.41 -3.88 1.94
C HIS A 184 3.03 -3.88 0.46
N GLY A 185 3.75 -4.66 -0.33
CA GLY A 185 3.53 -4.75 -1.76
C GLY A 185 4.35 -5.86 -2.38
N GLN A 186 4.64 -5.70 -3.67
CA GLN A 186 5.39 -6.68 -4.44
C GLN A 186 6.73 -7.04 -3.79
N ALA A 187 7.17 -8.28 -3.99
CA ALA A 187 8.50 -8.70 -3.62
C ALA A 187 9.54 -8.21 -4.63
N VAL A 188 10.82 -8.19 -4.25
CA VAL A 188 11.90 -8.08 -5.25
C VAL A 188 12.08 -9.37 -6.04
N VAL A 189 11.66 -10.51 -5.49
CA VAL A 189 11.77 -11.83 -6.12
C VAL A 189 10.54 -12.09 -7.01
N PRO A 190 10.69 -12.23 -8.34
CA PRO A 190 9.54 -12.38 -9.25
C PRO A 190 8.65 -13.59 -8.95
N ALA A 191 9.23 -14.69 -8.49
CA ALA A 191 8.48 -15.88 -8.10
C ALA A 191 7.52 -15.62 -6.93
N ILE A 192 7.95 -14.82 -5.94
CA ILE A 192 7.13 -14.43 -4.80
C ILE A 192 6.03 -13.48 -5.27
N THR A 193 6.36 -12.47 -6.09
CA THR A 193 5.35 -11.55 -6.66
C THR A 193 4.28 -12.31 -7.46
N ASN A 194 4.67 -13.26 -8.30
CA ASN A 194 3.74 -14.11 -9.04
C ASN A 194 2.83 -14.94 -8.12
N TYR A 195 3.34 -15.40 -6.99
CA TYR A 195 2.55 -16.09 -5.98
C TYR A 195 1.54 -15.16 -5.29
N LEU A 196 1.97 -13.96 -4.88
CA LEU A 196 1.11 -12.94 -4.28
C LEU A 196 -0.02 -12.54 -5.24
N ASN A 197 0.30 -12.22 -6.49
CA ASN A 197 -0.68 -11.82 -7.51
C ASN A 197 -1.83 -12.85 -7.65
N LYS A 198 -1.50 -14.15 -7.61
CA LYS A 198 -2.51 -15.23 -7.74
C LYS A 198 -3.45 -15.33 -6.55
N LYS A 199 -3.06 -14.81 -5.39
CA LYS A 199 -3.76 -14.98 -4.11
C LYS A 199 -4.36 -13.65 -3.59
N THR A 200 -4.02 -12.52 -4.20
CA THR A 200 -4.38 -11.17 -3.75
C THR A 200 -5.88 -10.97 -3.55
N ILE A 201 -6.74 -11.40 -4.48
CA ILE A 201 -8.19 -11.21 -4.35
C ILE A 201 -8.76 -11.95 -3.15
N LYS A 202 -8.29 -13.19 -2.90
CA LYS A 202 -8.72 -13.97 -1.73
C LYS A 202 -8.21 -13.34 -0.43
N HIS A 203 -6.99 -12.82 -0.45
CA HIS A 203 -6.41 -12.10 0.69
C HIS A 203 -7.20 -10.81 0.97
N ALA A 204 -7.50 -10.01 -0.06
CA ALA A 204 -8.27 -8.78 0.04
C ALA A 204 -9.67 -9.02 0.58
N LYS A 205 -10.37 -10.07 0.16
CA LYS A 205 -11.68 -10.42 0.75
C LYS A 205 -11.60 -10.81 2.23
N LYS A 206 -10.50 -11.45 2.64
CA LYS A 206 -10.33 -11.92 4.02
C LYS A 206 -9.88 -10.80 4.97
N PHE A 207 -8.98 -9.94 4.52
CA PHE A 207 -8.26 -8.97 5.37
C PHE A 207 -8.49 -7.51 4.96
N GLY A 208 -9.13 -7.26 3.82
CA GLY A 208 -9.43 -5.91 3.32
C GLY A 208 -8.29 -5.26 2.52
N CYS A 209 -7.22 -5.96 2.21
CA CYS A 209 -5.99 -5.33 1.73
C CYS A 209 -5.33 -6.10 0.58
N PHE A 210 -4.55 -5.42 -0.26
CA PHE A 210 -3.85 -5.98 -1.43
C PHE A 210 -2.35 -5.93 -1.21
N TYR A 211 -1.73 -7.10 -1.08
CA TYR A 211 -0.29 -7.23 -0.79
C TYR A 211 0.63 -7.33 -2.01
N ASP A 212 0.11 -7.07 -3.19
CA ASP A 212 0.82 -7.17 -4.47
C ASP A 212 0.91 -5.84 -5.22
N ARG A 213 0.63 -4.73 -4.53
CA ARG A 213 0.75 -3.39 -5.11
C ARG A 213 2.20 -3.01 -5.36
N ASP A 214 2.46 -2.39 -6.51
CA ASP A 214 3.73 -1.70 -6.76
C ASP A 214 3.70 -0.32 -6.09
N ILE A 215 4.09 -0.27 -4.82
CA ILE A 215 4.01 0.95 -3.99
C ILE A 215 4.87 2.08 -4.58
N LEU A 216 6.02 1.77 -5.17
CA LEU A 216 6.89 2.81 -5.73
C LEU A 216 6.28 3.43 -6.99
N SER A 217 5.68 2.61 -7.86
CA SER A 217 4.95 3.14 -9.01
C SER A 217 3.77 4.02 -8.58
N LEU A 218 3.04 3.63 -7.53
CA LEU A 218 1.92 4.42 -7.01
C LEU A 218 2.37 5.79 -6.47
N VAL A 219 3.50 5.82 -5.74
CA VAL A 219 4.07 7.07 -5.20
C VAL A 219 4.57 7.99 -6.33
N ASP A 220 5.22 7.42 -7.35
CA ASP A 220 5.68 8.20 -8.52
C ASP A 220 4.50 8.77 -9.32
N GLU A 221 3.49 7.96 -9.63
CA GLU A 221 2.29 8.38 -10.37
C GLU A 221 1.49 9.45 -9.61
N ALA A 222 1.52 9.40 -8.27
CA ALA A 222 0.86 10.38 -7.43
C ALA A 222 1.55 11.74 -7.39
N GLY A 223 2.79 11.86 -7.85
CA GLY A 223 3.48 13.15 -7.93
C GLY A 223 4.75 13.28 -7.10
N PHE A 224 5.08 12.32 -6.23
CA PHE A 224 6.10 12.51 -5.19
C PHE A 224 7.52 12.15 -5.63
N ASP A 225 8.49 12.89 -5.10
CA ASP A 225 9.91 12.56 -5.17
C ASP A 225 10.30 11.66 -3.98
N VAL A 226 10.67 10.41 -4.23
CA VAL A 226 11.17 9.48 -3.20
C VAL A 226 12.57 9.91 -2.75
N LYS A 227 12.72 10.22 -1.46
CA LYS A 227 14.01 10.56 -0.81
C LYS A 227 14.75 9.35 -0.29
N GLU A 228 14.02 8.44 0.34
CA GLU A 228 14.57 7.21 0.90
C GLU A 228 13.56 6.08 0.70
N VAL A 229 14.06 4.91 0.30
CA VAL A 229 13.30 3.66 0.34
C VAL A 229 14.15 2.60 1.02
N ARG A 230 13.55 1.87 1.97
CA ARG A 230 14.10 0.62 2.49
C ARG A 230 13.09 -0.48 2.29
N ARG A 231 13.57 -1.71 2.08
CA ARG A 231 12.69 -2.88 1.95
C ARG A 231 13.17 -4.05 2.82
N ARG A 232 12.23 -4.85 3.33
CA ARG A 232 12.47 -6.10 4.10
C ARG A 232 11.50 -7.20 3.65
N HIS A 233 11.66 -8.41 4.18
CA HIS A 233 10.78 -9.56 3.93
C HIS A 233 10.74 -9.94 2.44
N PHE A 234 11.91 -10.21 1.85
CA PHE A 234 12.05 -10.43 0.40
C PHE A 234 11.54 -9.25 -0.45
N GLY A 235 11.58 -8.05 0.12
CA GLY A 235 11.16 -6.81 -0.51
C GLY A 235 9.69 -6.46 -0.35
N THR A 236 8.87 -7.29 0.29
CA THR A 236 7.43 -7.04 0.36
C THR A 236 7.06 -5.94 1.32
N THR A 237 7.89 -5.60 2.32
CA THR A 237 7.65 -4.46 3.21
C THR A 237 8.49 -3.27 2.76
N TYR A 238 7.85 -2.12 2.59
CA TYR A 238 8.43 -0.87 2.13
C TYR A 238 8.39 0.16 3.25
N MET A 239 9.50 0.84 3.48
CA MET A 239 9.54 2.07 4.28
C MET A 239 10.05 3.19 3.37
N ILE A 240 9.20 4.18 3.13
CA ILE A 240 9.43 5.24 2.16
C ILE A 240 9.35 6.59 2.87
N THR A 241 10.31 7.47 2.57
CA THR A 241 10.21 8.90 2.82
C THR A 241 10.16 9.58 1.46
N ALA A 242 9.12 10.35 1.20
CA ALA A 242 8.92 11.08 -0.04
C ALA A 242 8.51 12.54 0.23
N VAL A 243 8.68 13.41 -0.76
CA VAL A 243 8.34 14.84 -0.66
C VAL A 243 7.64 15.32 -1.92
N LYS A 244 7.00 16.49 -1.85
CA LYS A 244 6.50 17.17 -3.05
C LYS A 244 7.66 17.46 -4.02
N PRO A 245 7.42 17.41 -5.34
CA PRO A 245 8.44 17.73 -6.32
C PRO A 245 8.85 19.19 -6.17
N ARG A 246 10.16 19.47 -6.15
CA ARG A 246 10.64 20.85 -6.17
C ARG A 246 10.31 21.44 -7.54
N GLY A 247 9.72 22.63 -7.57
CA GLY A 247 9.32 23.30 -8.82
C GLY A 247 10.47 23.34 -9.84
N GLY A 248 10.37 22.49 -10.87
CA GLY A 248 11.39 22.33 -11.91
C GLY A 248 11.43 20.89 -12.44
N LEU A 249 10.89 20.70 -13.66
CA LEU A 249 11.00 19.55 -14.57
C LEU A 249 11.40 18.19 -13.94
N ARG A 250 10.47 17.23 -13.98
CA ARG A 250 10.70 15.79 -13.73
C ARG A 250 11.82 15.25 -14.65
N GLY A 251 13.06 15.38 -14.21
CA GLY A 251 14.16 14.58 -14.75
C GLY A 251 14.08 13.19 -14.13
N SER A 252 13.91 12.16 -14.97
CA SER A 252 13.96 10.75 -14.60
C SER A 252 15.14 10.46 -13.66
N ARG A 253 14.91 10.48 -12.35
CA ARG A 253 15.88 10.03 -11.36
C ARG A 253 15.49 8.61 -11.00
N ARG A 254 16.28 7.64 -11.46
CA ARG A 254 16.23 6.28 -10.93
C ARG A 254 16.39 6.38 -9.41
N VAL A 255 15.38 5.90 -8.69
CA VAL A 255 15.48 5.63 -7.26
C VAL A 255 16.66 4.68 -7.09
N SER A 256 17.73 5.16 -6.45
CA SER A 256 18.81 4.30 -5.98
C SER A 256 18.23 3.43 -4.87
N SER A 257 17.74 2.24 -5.22
CA SER A 257 17.35 1.20 -4.26
C SER A 257 18.61 0.71 -3.55
N GLN A 258 19.07 1.40 -2.52
CA GLN A 258 20.02 0.81 -1.59
C GLN A 258 19.25 -0.20 -0.76
N LEU A 259 19.37 -1.48 -1.14
CA LEU A 259 19.01 -2.61 -0.30
C LEU A 259 19.94 -2.57 0.91
N THR A 260 19.53 -1.90 1.98
CA THR A 260 20.17 -2.09 3.28
C THR A 260 19.42 -3.20 3.99
N GLU A 261 19.87 -4.44 3.82
CA GLU A 261 19.60 -5.49 4.80
C GLU A 261 20.45 -5.17 6.04
N ASN A 262 19.79 -4.76 7.12
CA ASN A 262 20.31 -4.77 8.49
C ASN A 262 19.11 -4.88 9.43
#